data_AF-A0A7X8A6E4-F1
#
_entry.id   AF-A0A7X8A6E4-F1
#
_cell.length_a   1.000
_cell.length_b   1.000
_cell.length_c   1.000
_cell.angle_alpha   90.00
_cell.angle_beta   90.00
_cell.angle_gamma   90.00
#
_symmetry.space_group_name_H-M   'P 1'
#
loop_
_entity.id
_entity.type
_entity.pdbx_description
1 polymer ?
#
loop_
_entity_poly.entity_id
_entity_poly.type
_entity_poly.pdbx_seq_one_letter_code
_entity_poly.pdbx_strand_id
1 'polypeptide(L)'
;RKRDVDAGLTELIDWWAPGSALNTGLMRFADVLLLAAECQAETNSGDLGLAFVNQVRERASHSVVKFTDGTPAANYQIGQYTSFPDKTYALKAIRYERKLELAMEGHRFFDLVRWGTAQAELNAYINKEKNKRQQFVGASFDVPCDLYFPIPTTQLELGGGVIKQINEGAGCAY
;
A
#
# COMPACT_ATOMS: atom_id res chain seq x y z
N ARG A 1 -12.54 1.60 19.03
CA ARG A 1 -13.83 2.36 19.04
C ARG A 1 -14.87 1.74 19.97
N LYS A 2 -15.50 0.59 19.65
CA LYS A 2 -16.46 -0.05 20.58
C LYS A 2 -15.82 -0.39 21.93
N ARG A 3 -14.61 -0.98 21.90
CA ARG A 3 -13.83 -1.28 23.10
C ARG A 3 -13.51 -0.06 23.97
N ASP A 4 -13.23 1.10 23.37
CA ASP A 4 -12.86 2.32 24.10
C ASP A 4 -14.09 2.97 24.76
N VAL A 5 -15.24 2.92 24.07
CA VAL A 5 -16.55 3.29 24.64
C VAL A 5 -16.93 2.34 25.77
N ASP A 6 -16.78 1.03 25.56
CA ASP A 6 -17.06 0.01 26.57
C ASP A 6 -16.09 0.12 27.78
N ALA A 7 -14.91 0.73 27.60
CA ALA A 7 -13.92 0.98 28.64
C ALA A 7 -14.07 2.35 29.34
N GLY A 8 -15.10 3.14 29.02
CA GLY A 8 -15.35 4.44 29.63
C GLY A 8 -14.34 5.54 29.26
N LEU A 9 -13.55 5.35 28.20
CA LEU A 9 -12.56 6.31 27.70
C LEU A 9 -13.22 7.40 26.83
N THR A 10 -14.38 7.90 27.27
CA THR A 10 -15.25 8.80 26.49
C THR A 10 -14.86 10.27 26.55
N GLU A 11 -13.95 10.65 27.45
CA GLU A 11 -13.54 12.05 27.66
C GLU A 11 -12.46 12.54 26.68
N LEU A 12 -11.81 11.65 25.93
CA LEU A 12 -10.84 12.01 24.88
C LEU A 12 -11.50 12.35 23.51
N ILE A 13 -12.83 12.48 23.48
CA ILE A 13 -13.65 12.43 22.26
C ILE A 13 -13.96 13.83 21.68
N ASP A 14 -13.70 14.92 22.40
CA ASP A 14 -14.13 16.28 22.01
C ASP A 14 -13.03 17.11 21.30
N TRP A 15 -12.24 16.45 20.44
CA TRP A 15 -11.27 17.10 19.57
C TRP A 15 -11.47 16.60 18.14
N TRP A 16 -11.17 17.42 17.12
CA TRP A 16 -11.40 17.11 15.70
C TRP A 16 -10.73 15.80 15.21
N ALA A 17 -9.74 15.31 15.95
CA ALA A 17 -9.17 13.98 15.84
C ALA A 17 -9.08 13.36 17.25
N PRO A 18 -10.16 12.72 17.74
CA PRO A 18 -10.13 12.10 19.06
C PRO A 18 -9.15 10.93 18.98
N GLY A 19 -8.06 11.03 19.76
CA GLY A 19 -6.97 10.06 19.72
C GLY A 19 -7.48 8.65 19.95
N SER A 20 -6.93 7.68 19.21
CA SER A 20 -7.20 6.27 19.45
C SER A 20 -6.06 5.64 20.23
N ALA A 21 -6.37 4.87 21.28
CA ALA A 21 -5.40 4.06 22.00
C ALA A 21 -5.06 2.74 21.27
N LEU A 22 -5.48 2.59 20.01
CA LEU A 22 -5.14 1.42 19.20
C LEU A 22 -3.66 1.47 18.79
N ASN A 23 -2.94 0.39 19.06
CA ASN A 23 -1.56 0.24 18.62
C ASN A 23 -1.46 0.30 17.09
N THR A 24 -0.52 1.09 16.59
CA THR A 24 -0.19 1.12 15.16
C THR A 24 0.73 -0.05 14.82
N GLY A 25 0.28 -0.96 13.95
CA GLY A 25 1.10 -2.04 13.44
C GLY A 25 2.10 -1.51 12.42
N LEU A 26 3.37 -1.36 12.82
CA LEU A 26 4.45 -0.98 11.89
C LEU A 26 4.86 -2.13 10.96
N MET A 27 4.84 -3.36 11.49
CA MET A 27 5.12 -4.57 10.74
C MET A 27 4.20 -5.67 11.26
N ARG A 28 3.66 -6.47 10.34
CA ARG A 28 2.80 -7.60 10.68
C ARG A 28 3.17 -8.83 9.88
N PHE A 29 2.84 -9.99 10.43
CA PHE A 29 3.28 -11.27 9.88
C PHE A 29 2.88 -11.48 8.42
N ALA A 30 1.67 -11.05 8.02
CA ALA A 30 1.25 -11.17 6.62
C ALA A 30 2.04 -10.26 5.65
N ASP A 31 2.59 -9.13 6.08
CA ASP A 31 3.53 -8.36 5.24
C ASP A 31 4.83 -9.16 5.03
N VAL A 32 5.37 -9.76 6.10
CA VAL A 32 6.57 -10.61 6.03
C VAL A 32 6.37 -11.80 5.09
N LEU A 33 5.22 -12.48 5.17
CA LEU A 33 4.89 -13.59 4.26
C LEU A 33 4.85 -13.15 2.80
N LEU A 34 4.23 -12.00 2.51
CA LEU A 34 4.13 -11.49 1.14
C LEU A 34 5.46 -10.95 0.62
N LEU A 35 6.31 -10.36 1.47
CA LEU A 35 7.69 -10.01 1.12
C LEU A 35 8.52 -11.25 0.80
N ALA A 36 8.42 -12.30 1.63
CA ALA A 36 9.11 -13.56 1.38
C ALA A 36 8.66 -14.21 0.06
N ALA A 37 7.36 -14.20 -0.23
CA ALA A 37 6.82 -14.69 -1.49
C ALA A 37 7.38 -13.91 -2.69
N GLU A 38 7.46 -12.59 -2.57
CA GLU A 38 8.04 -11.74 -3.63
C GLU A 38 9.52 -12.05 -3.85
N CYS A 39 10.32 -12.18 -2.80
CA CYS A 39 11.73 -12.54 -2.90
C CYS A 39 11.94 -13.91 -3.58
N GLN A 40 11.13 -14.91 -3.25
CA GLN A 40 11.17 -16.23 -3.89
C GLN A 40 10.85 -16.14 -5.39
N ALA A 41 9.78 -15.43 -5.75
CA ALA A 41 9.42 -15.19 -7.14
C ALA A 41 10.51 -14.42 -7.90
N GLU A 42 11.18 -13.45 -7.26
CA GLU A 42 12.24 -12.66 -7.89
C GLU A 42 13.52 -13.47 -8.13
N THR A 43 13.92 -14.32 -7.17
CA THR A 43 15.15 -15.12 -7.20
C THR A 43 15.05 -16.40 -8.02
N ASN A 44 13.87 -16.71 -8.58
CA ASN A 44 13.62 -17.95 -9.34
C ASN A 44 13.95 -19.23 -8.55
N SER A 45 13.67 -19.25 -7.25
CA SER A 45 14.01 -20.37 -6.34
C SER A 45 13.26 -21.69 -6.59
N GLY A 46 12.48 -21.81 -7.67
CA GLY A 46 11.62 -22.97 -7.96
C GLY A 46 10.31 -22.98 -7.15
N ASP A 47 10.33 -22.50 -5.91
CA ASP A 47 9.14 -22.02 -5.19
C ASP A 47 8.89 -20.57 -5.60
N LEU A 48 7.67 -20.28 -6.09
CA LEU A 48 7.25 -18.94 -6.49
C LEU A 48 6.52 -18.19 -5.35
N GLY A 49 6.62 -18.69 -4.12
CA GLY A 49 5.95 -18.11 -2.95
C GLY A 49 4.47 -18.46 -2.85
N LEU A 50 4.00 -19.44 -3.62
CA LEU A 50 2.59 -19.84 -3.68
C LEU A 50 2.05 -20.19 -2.29
N ALA A 51 2.84 -20.94 -1.52
CA ALA A 51 2.45 -21.37 -0.18
C ALA A 51 2.23 -20.18 0.76
N PHE A 52 3.13 -19.18 0.74
CA PHE A 52 3.02 -18.00 1.59
C PHE A 52 1.82 -17.12 1.22
N VAL A 53 1.56 -16.92 -0.07
CA VAL A 53 0.37 -16.20 -0.53
C VAL A 53 -0.90 -16.93 -0.11
N ASN A 54 -0.95 -18.26 -0.28
CA ASN A 54 -2.11 -19.06 0.09
C ASN A 54 -2.34 -19.12 1.60
N GLN A 55 -1.31 -18.97 2.44
CA GLN A 55 -1.49 -18.81 3.89
C GLN A 55 -2.24 -17.51 4.23
N VAL A 56 -1.91 -16.40 3.58
CA VAL A 56 -2.60 -15.12 3.79
C VAL A 56 -4.05 -15.22 3.32
N ARG A 57 -4.29 -15.80 2.13
CA ARG A 57 -5.62 -15.99 1.56
C ARG A 57 -6.49 -16.94 2.37
N GLU A 58 -5.91 -18.03 2.86
CA GLU A 58 -6.60 -18.97 3.76
C GLU A 58 -7.10 -18.24 5.00
N ARG A 59 -6.23 -17.47 5.67
CA ARG A 59 -6.63 -16.66 6.83
C ARG A 59 -7.74 -15.68 6.46
N ALA A 60 -7.61 -14.98 5.33
CA ALA A 60 -8.61 -14.03 4.87
C ALA A 60 -9.96 -14.70 4.61
N SER A 61 -9.99 -15.95 4.13
CA SER A 61 -11.21 -16.74 3.90
C SER A 61 -12.06 -16.95 5.15
N HIS A 62 -11.43 -16.97 6.33
CA HIS A 62 -12.10 -17.07 7.63
C HIS A 62 -12.48 -15.72 8.24
N SER A 63 -12.14 -14.60 7.57
CA SER A 63 -12.32 -13.23 8.07
C SER A 63 -13.39 -12.45 7.28
N VAL A 64 -14.42 -13.14 6.80
CA VAL A 64 -15.50 -12.52 6.00
C VAL A 64 -16.46 -11.72 6.88
N VAL A 65 -16.78 -10.50 6.44
CA VAL A 65 -17.82 -9.68 7.07
C VAL A 65 -19.18 -10.21 6.61
N LYS A 66 -20.09 -10.38 7.57
CA LYS A 66 -21.44 -10.88 7.33
C LYS A 66 -22.47 -9.86 7.80
N PHE A 67 -23.62 -9.82 7.13
CA PHE A 67 -24.79 -9.12 7.63
C PHE A 67 -25.35 -9.82 8.88
N THR A 68 -26.32 -9.18 9.54
CA THR A 68 -26.96 -9.72 10.75
C THR A 68 -27.68 -11.05 10.52
N ASP A 69 -28.11 -11.33 9.28
CA ASP A 69 -28.72 -12.59 8.87
C ASP A 69 -27.70 -13.71 8.57
N GLY A 70 -26.40 -13.43 8.72
CA GLY A 70 -25.32 -14.37 8.48
C GLY A 70 -24.87 -14.49 7.01
N THR A 71 -25.49 -13.74 6.09
CA THR A 71 -25.08 -13.72 4.69
C THR A 71 -23.79 -12.91 4.48
N PRO A 72 -22.91 -13.27 3.53
CA PRO A 72 -21.71 -12.49 3.24
C PRO A 72 -22.05 -11.06 2.83
N ALA A 73 -21.34 -10.07 3.38
CA ALA A 73 -21.57 -8.65 3.10
C ALA A 73 -21.11 -8.22 1.68
N ALA A 74 -20.35 -9.07 1.00
CA ALA A 74 -19.84 -8.84 -0.34
C ALA A 74 -19.58 -10.18 -1.05
N ASN A 75 -19.32 -10.11 -2.36
CA ASN A 75 -18.86 -11.24 -3.15
C ASN A 75 -17.34 -11.44 -2.96
N TYR A 76 -16.95 -12.20 -1.95
CA TYR A 76 -15.55 -12.43 -1.61
C TYR A 76 -14.86 -13.39 -2.61
N GLN A 77 -13.80 -12.92 -3.28
CA GLN A 77 -12.95 -13.73 -4.17
C GLN A 77 -11.58 -14.02 -3.55
N ILE A 78 -11.60 -14.78 -2.46
CA ILE A 78 -10.45 -15.03 -1.57
C ILE A 78 -9.98 -16.49 -1.54
N GLY A 79 -10.43 -17.31 -2.50
CA GLY A 79 -9.97 -18.69 -2.65
C GLY A 79 -8.48 -18.77 -3.00
N GLN A 80 -7.80 -19.83 -2.57
CA GLN A 80 -6.37 -20.04 -2.80
C GLN A 80 -6.02 -20.14 -4.30
N TYR A 81 -4.81 -19.71 -4.66
CA TYR A 81 -4.25 -19.94 -5.99
C TYR A 81 -3.89 -21.42 -6.16
N THR A 82 -4.18 -21.99 -7.33
CA THR A 82 -3.84 -23.40 -7.62
C THR A 82 -2.38 -23.58 -8.00
N SER A 83 -1.81 -22.62 -8.75
CA SER A 83 -0.41 -22.62 -9.17
C SER A 83 0.02 -21.20 -9.57
N PHE A 84 1.34 -20.97 -9.56
CA PHE A 84 1.96 -19.85 -10.27
C PHE A 84 2.70 -20.43 -11.48
N PRO A 85 2.19 -20.24 -12.72
CA PRO A 85 2.77 -20.88 -13.90
C PRO A 85 4.12 -20.29 -14.29
N ASP A 86 4.34 -19.00 -13.98
CA ASP A 86 5.57 -18.30 -14.28
C ASP A 86 5.79 -17.14 -13.29
N LYS A 87 7.01 -16.59 -13.31
CA LYS A 87 7.42 -15.45 -12.47
C LYS A 87 6.53 -14.22 -12.68
N THR A 88 6.12 -13.93 -13.91
CA THR A 88 5.31 -12.74 -14.22
C THR A 88 3.93 -12.85 -13.58
N TYR A 89 3.29 -14.02 -13.70
CA TYR A 89 2.04 -14.31 -13.03
C TYR A 89 2.19 -14.23 -11.51
N ALA A 90 3.23 -14.88 -10.95
CA ALA A 90 3.50 -14.89 -9.51
C ALA A 90 3.62 -13.46 -8.96
N LEU A 91 4.48 -12.64 -9.57
CA LEU A 91 4.68 -11.25 -9.15
C LEU A 91 3.39 -10.44 -9.28
N LYS A 92 2.63 -10.61 -10.36
CA LYS A 92 1.34 -9.91 -10.51
C LYS A 92 0.35 -10.31 -9.41
N ALA A 93 0.25 -11.59 -9.09
CA ALA A 93 -0.60 -12.09 -8.01
C ALA A 93 -0.14 -11.57 -6.64
N ILE A 94 1.15 -11.71 -6.30
CA ILE A 94 1.73 -11.23 -5.04
C ILE A 94 1.51 -9.73 -4.85
N ARG A 95 1.78 -8.92 -5.88
CA ARG A 95 1.57 -7.45 -5.83
C ARG A 95 0.09 -7.09 -5.67
N TYR A 96 -0.81 -7.89 -6.24
CA TYR A 96 -2.25 -7.71 -6.06
C TYR A 96 -2.68 -8.06 -4.62
N GLU A 97 -2.18 -9.16 -4.06
CA GLU A 97 -2.45 -9.54 -2.68
C GLU A 97 -1.89 -8.52 -1.69
N ARG A 98 -0.68 -8.00 -1.90
CA ARG A 98 -0.12 -6.89 -1.11
C ARG A 98 -1.04 -5.66 -1.13
N LYS A 99 -1.60 -5.31 -2.29
CA LYS A 99 -2.52 -4.18 -2.42
C LYS A 99 -3.81 -4.36 -1.60
N LEU A 100 -4.36 -5.57 -1.58
CA LEU A 100 -5.61 -5.86 -0.86
C LEU A 100 -5.36 -6.01 0.64
N GLU A 101 -4.35 -6.78 0.99
CA GLU A 101 -4.03 -7.14 2.36
C GLU A 101 -3.57 -5.90 3.13
N LEU A 102 -2.63 -5.10 2.59
CA LEU A 102 -2.03 -3.93 3.25
C LEU A 102 -2.71 -2.60 2.89
N ALA A 103 -3.98 -2.66 2.50
CA ALA A 103 -4.74 -1.48 2.12
C ALA A 103 -4.86 -0.52 3.31
N MET A 104 -4.67 0.78 3.05
CA MET A 104 -4.76 1.85 4.07
C MET A 104 -3.69 1.78 5.19
N GLU A 105 -2.63 0.99 5.01
CA GLU A 105 -1.53 0.86 5.99
C GLU A 105 -0.25 1.59 5.56
N GLY A 106 -0.30 2.41 4.49
CA GLY A 106 0.83 3.24 4.06
C GLY A 106 1.86 2.56 3.14
N HIS A 107 1.68 1.29 2.76
CA HIS A 107 2.65 0.57 1.94
C HIS A 107 2.59 0.90 0.44
N ARG A 108 1.40 1.20 -0.10
CA ARG A 108 1.14 1.17 -1.55
C ARG A 108 2.05 2.10 -2.36
N PHE A 109 2.32 3.31 -1.89
CA PHE A 109 3.17 4.26 -2.62
C PHE A 109 4.61 3.74 -2.74
N PHE A 110 5.21 3.31 -1.61
CA PHE A 110 6.57 2.79 -1.58
C PHE A 110 6.72 1.50 -2.39
N ASP A 111 5.72 0.62 -2.36
CA ASP A 111 5.65 -0.57 -3.20
C ASP A 111 5.69 -0.22 -4.70
N LEU A 112 4.89 0.76 -5.14
CA LEU A 112 4.89 1.21 -6.53
C LEU A 112 6.22 1.83 -6.96
N VAL A 113 6.85 2.63 -6.09
CA VAL A 113 8.14 3.26 -6.35
C VAL A 113 9.24 2.21 -6.50
N ARG A 114 9.36 1.26 -5.56
CA ARG A 114 10.40 0.21 -5.62
C ARG A 114 10.22 -0.76 -6.79
N TRP A 115 8.99 -0.95 -7.28
CA TRP A 115 8.72 -1.74 -8.48
C TRP A 115 8.96 -0.99 -9.78
N GLY A 116 9.18 0.32 -9.73
CA GLY A 116 9.31 1.17 -10.92
C GLY A 116 7.99 1.33 -11.69
N THR A 117 6.83 1.08 -11.07
CA THR A 117 5.51 1.16 -11.73
C THR A 117 4.66 2.34 -11.28
N ALA A 118 5.18 3.20 -10.40
CA ALA A 118 4.47 4.36 -9.84
C ALA A 118 3.82 5.24 -10.89
N GLN A 119 4.55 5.66 -11.92
CA GLN A 119 4.00 6.53 -12.96
C GLN A 119 2.81 5.92 -13.68
N ALA A 120 2.93 4.67 -14.14
CA ALA A 120 1.87 3.99 -14.87
C ALA A 120 0.62 3.80 -14.00
N GLU A 121 0.80 3.33 -12.77
CA GLU A 121 -0.30 3.00 -11.85
C GLU A 121 -1.01 4.25 -11.31
N LEU A 122 -0.26 5.29 -10.92
CA LEU A 122 -0.82 6.53 -10.40
C LEU A 122 -1.50 7.36 -11.49
N ASN A 123 -0.92 7.46 -12.69
CA ASN A 123 -1.59 8.14 -13.80
C ASN A 123 -2.82 7.39 -14.29
N ALA A 124 -2.84 6.04 -14.26
CA ALA A 124 -4.04 5.27 -14.54
C ALA A 124 -5.15 5.56 -13.51
N TYR A 125 -4.81 5.67 -12.23
CA TYR A 125 -5.73 6.05 -11.17
C TYR A 125 -6.26 7.49 -11.35
N ILE A 126 -5.37 8.46 -11.55
CA ILE A 126 -5.72 9.88 -11.78
C ILE A 126 -6.67 10.00 -12.98
N ASN A 127 -6.35 9.36 -14.10
CA ASN A 127 -7.20 9.39 -15.30
C ASN A 127 -8.59 8.80 -15.07
N LYS A 128 -8.72 7.81 -14.20
CA LYS A 128 -10.02 7.22 -13.84
C LYS A 128 -10.80 8.13 -12.90
N GLU A 129 -10.15 8.73 -11.90
CA GLU A 129 -10.83 9.48 -10.85
C GLU A 129 -11.08 10.96 -11.18
N LYS A 130 -10.36 11.57 -12.14
CA LYS A 130 -10.60 12.97 -12.57
C LYS A 130 -12.03 13.25 -13.02
N ASN A 131 -12.73 12.24 -13.53
CA ASN A 131 -14.13 12.37 -13.94
C ASN A 131 -15.13 12.33 -12.76
N LYS A 132 -14.65 12.01 -11.55
CA LYS A 132 -15.47 11.88 -10.34
C LYS A 132 -15.07 12.90 -9.26
N ARG A 133 -13.85 13.42 -9.34
CA ARG A 133 -13.19 14.17 -8.26
C ARG A 133 -12.39 15.32 -8.87
N GLN A 134 -12.79 16.54 -8.55
CA GLN A 134 -12.23 17.76 -9.12
C GLN A 134 -10.74 17.94 -8.82
N GLN A 135 -10.26 17.45 -7.67
CA GLN A 135 -8.85 17.53 -7.29
C GLN A 135 -7.89 16.79 -8.23
N PHE A 136 -8.39 15.89 -9.08
CA PHE A 136 -7.56 15.15 -10.04
C PHE A 136 -7.63 15.75 -11.45
N VAL A 137 -8.40 16.82 -11.67
CA VAL A 137 -8.44 17.52 -12.96
C VAL A 137 -7.12 18.27 -13.14
N GLY A 138 -6.37 17.95 -14.19
CA GLY A 138 -5.05 18.53 -14.46
C GLY A 138 -3.90 17.95 -13.64
N ALA A 139 -4.16 16.97 -12.77
CA ALA A 139 -3.12 16.28 -12.03
C ALA A 139 -2.35 15.29 -12.93
N SER A 140 -1.05 15.16 -12.67
CA SER A 140 -0.16 14.16 -13.25
C SER A 140 0.78 13.62 -12.17
N PHE A 141 1.40 12.48 -12.47
CA PHE A 141 2.55 11.96 -11.74
C PHE A 141 3.71 11.82 -12.73
N ASP A 142 4.76 12.59 -12.52
CA ASP A 142 5.86 12.79 -13.46
C ASP A 142 7.18 12.34 -12.85
N VAL A 143 7.79 11.31 -13.47
CA VAL A 143 9.08 10.75 -13.07
C VAL A 143 10.20 11.46 -13.83
N PRO A 144 11.29 11.87 -13.16
CA PRO A 144 11.69 11.46 -11.81
C PRO A 144 11.22 12.37 -10.66
N CYS A 145 10.56 13.49 -10.96
CA CYS A 145 10.26 14.57 -10.02
C CYS A 145 9.38 14.15 -8.83
N ASP A 146 8.35 13.34 -9.09
CA ASP A 146 7.35 12.99 -8.07
C ASP A 146 7.66 11.68 -7.31
N LEU A 147 8.82 11.04 -7.59
CA LEU A 147 9.20 9.78 -6.93
C LEU A 147 9.51 9.97 -5.44
N TYR A 148 10.09 11.11 -5.09
CA TYR A 148 10.58 11.40 -3.75
C TYR A 148 10.15 12.81 -3.35
N PHE A 149 9.98 13.03 -2.05
CA PHE A 149 9.79 14.38 -1.56
C PHE A 149 11.03 15.23 -1.83
N PRO A 150 10.87 16.51 -2.23
CA PRO A 150 12.00 17.40 -2.38
C PRO A 150 12.69 17.62 -1.04
N ILE A 151 14.00 17.75 -1.07
CA ILE A 151 14.76 18.20 0.10
C ILE A 151 14.34 19.65 0.36
N PRO A 152 13.94 20.01 1.60
CA PRO A 152 13.52 21.37 1.90
C PRO A 152 14.61 22.40 1.60
N THR A 153 14.25 23.52 0.95
CA THR A 153 15.20 24.54 0.50
C THR A 153 16.08 25.08 1.63
N THR A 154 15.52 25.23 2.83
CA THR A 154 16.28 25.67 4.02
C THR A 154 17.43 24.72 4.37
N GLN A 155 17.27 23.41 4.14
CA GLN A 155 18.34 22.43 4.36
C GLN A 155 19.44 22.53 3.29
N LEU A 156 19.07 22.84 2.04
CA LEU A 156 20.04 23.06 0.95
C LEU A 156 20.89 24.31 1.23
N GLU A 157 20.27 25.40 1.65
CA GLU A 157 20.93 26.66 1.99
C GLU A 157 21.89 26.50 3.17
N LEU A 158 21.44 25.87 4.25
CA LEU A 158 22.27 25.62 5.44
C LEU A 158 23.38 24.60 5.17
N GLY A 159 23.17 23.68 4.23
CA GLY A 159 24.14 22.64 3.86
C GLY A 159 25.35 23.16 3.09
N GLY A 160 25.37 24.44 2.69
CA GLY A 160 26.54 25.07 2.05
C GLY A 160 27.00 24.36 0.77
N GLY A 161 26.07 23.73 0.03
CA GLY A 161 26.36 22.99 -1.20
C GLY A 161 26.79 21.52 -1.01
N VAL A 162 26.88 21.02 0.23
CA VAL A 162 27.10 19.58 0.50
C VAL A 162 25.83 18.78 0.22
N ILE A 163 24.67 19.34 0.61
CA ILE A 163 23.36 18.75 0.33
C ILE A 163 22.91 19.25 -1.03
N LYS A 164 22.55 18.31 -1.92
CA LYS A 164 22.06 18.59 -3.27
C LYS A 164 20.63 18.11 -3.41
N GLN A 165 19.86 18.79 -4.24
CA GLN A 165 18.49 18.38 -4.52
C GLN A 165 18.46 17.02 -5.23
N ILE A 166 17.43 16.24 -4.95
CA ILE A 166 17.17 14.98 -5.65
C ILE A 166 16.78 15.30 -7.10
N ASN A 167 17.33 14.56 -8.06
CA ASN A 167 17.11 14.78 -9.50
C ASN A 167 17.47 16.21 -9.96
N GLU A 168 18.48 16.82 -9.36
CA GLU A 168 19.03 18.11 -9.80
C GLU A 168 19.38 18.06 -11.30
N GLY A 169 18.87 19.01 -12.08
CA GLY A 169 19.04 19.07 -13.54
C GLY A 169 17.96 18.35 -14.37
N ALA A 170 17.02 17.64 -13.74
CA ALA A 170 15.91 16.98 -14.44
C ALA A 170 14.72 17.90 -14.79
N GLY A 171 14.83 19.21 -14.51
CA GLY A 171 13.76 20.18 -14.80
C GLY A 171 12.55 20.10 -13.85
N CYS A 172 12.72 19.47 -12.69
CA CYS A 172 11.66 19.34 -11.69
C CYS A 172 11.34 20.68 -11.02
N ALA A 173 10.05 21.02 -10.93
CA ALA A 173 9.57 22.16 -10.18
C ALA A 173 9.29 21.72 -8.73
N TYR A 174 10.01 22.29 -7.77
CA TYR A 174 9.91 22.00 -6.34
C TYR A 174 9.48 23.24 -5.55
#